data_AF-A0A954S116-F1
#
_entry.id   AF-A0A954S116-F1
#
_cell.length_a   1.000
_cell.length_b   1.000
_cell.length_c   1.000
_cell.angle_alpha   90.00
_cell.angle_beta   90.00
_cell.angle_gamma   90.00
#
_symmetry.space_group_name_H-M   'P 1'
#
loop_
_entity.id
_entity.type
_entity.pdbx_description
1 polymer ?
#
loop_
_entity_poly.entity_id
_entity_poly.type
_entity_poly.pdbx_seq_one_letter_code
_entity_poly.pdbx_strand_id
1 'polypeptide(L)'
;MMFTKQLWLYRRLVVAFLAVAFVSVERSVAADDTDLAHQAYNILKSRCYKCHGEQVKIPKLFVLERDSLTADRGPDLVPYITPGDLENSMIWEYVEGEDPLMPLDGSITPEEQATLKQWIEAGAQFPLVDDEERSFISEEQIMRAIAGHLFNENQSDRRFQRYFSIAHLHNNRRITETELRLYRAAFSKAINSMSRQPSIVVPDAVDESETVYHLDLRDVGWQDLDVWDEVVRAYPYGLKPQSIEEIEQYNKLEELYGEVQFDGMPYIRADWFVVTATRPPLYHTLVDIPETLQVLLDRLGIDINENLKIGQAKRGGMFESGVSTQNRLVEYHPSNNGAFWLSYDFLKNSGKSNLARLPLGPVGALDEEKFGVHAFVHDGGEIIFNLPNGLNGYMLVDAKGNRIDKGPVDIVWDTNTTGGSPEIINGISCMNCHKHGTIKFKDDIRASVAVFDPDAQRKVQELYPESTVMDQLLEDAGQRFLIQLDKAIGGFLKQGEDADKKLTLFQEPVSFVARRYDTNVDLEAAARELGFARAEELRSRLQGRRLVQLGLKPLVEDEGSIKRSFWDSREAGVSIFQEAASELARGTPVP
;
A
#
# COMPACT_ATOMS: atom_id res chain seq x y z
N MET A 1 -85.84 -50.88 44.87
CA MET A 1 -84.60 -50.43 44.18
C MET A 1 -83.86 -49.51 45.14
N MET A 2 -82.57 -49.61 45.44
CA MET A 2 -81.50 -50.49 44.97
C MET A 2 -80.38 -50.45 46.03
N PHE A 3 -79.89 -51.64 46.35
CA PHE A 3 -78.61 -52.03 46.95
C PHE A 3 -77.48 -50.99 47.12
N THR A 4 -77.06 -50.87 48.38
CA THR A 4 -75.69 -51.05 48.91
C THR A 4 -74.60 -51.56 47.94
N LYS A 5 -73.40 -50.93 47.94
CA LYS A 5 -72.12 -51.48 48.48
C LYS A 5 -70.88 -50.69 48.00
N GLN A 6 -70.06 -50.35 48.99
CA GLN A 6 -68.58 -50.27 49.04
C GLN A 6 -67.79 -50.74 47.79
N LEU A 7 -66.76 -49.99 47.40
CA LEU A 7 -65.35 -50.38 47.63
C LEU A 7 -64.38 -49.19 47.44
N TRP A 8 -63.41 -49.13 48.35
CA TRP A 8 -62.18 -48.32 48.39
C TRP A 8 -61.32 -48.50 47.11
N LEU A 9 -60.46 -47.58 46.65
CA LEU A 9 -59.21 -47.15 47.30
C LEU A 9 -58.53 -46.00 46.52
N TYR A 10 -57.85 -45.15 47.29
CA TYR A 10 -56.89 -44.10 46.92
C TYR A 10 -55.93 -44.41 45.75
N ARG A 11 -55.62 -43.37 44.94
CA ARG A 11 -54.21 -42.98 44.70
C ARG A 11 -54.05 -41.57 44.10
N ARG A 12 -53.06 -40.88 44.67
CA ARG A 12 -52.62 -39.50 44.47
C ARG A 12 -52.36 -39.13 43.00
N LEU A 13 -52.85 -37.95 42.59
CA LEU A 13 -52.41 -37.23 41.39
C LEU A 13 -50.96 -36.77 41.58
N VAL A 14 -50.05 -37.35 40.80
CA VAL A 14 -48.74 -36.75 40.49
C VAL A 14 -48.92 -36.08 39.12
N VAL A 15 -49.02 -34.76 39.09
CA VAL A 15 -48.97 -33.99 37.85
C VAL A 15 -47.49 -33.80 37.51
N ALA A 16 -47.00 -34.57 36.52
CA ALA A 16 -45.69 -34.38 35.94
C ALA A 16 -45.74 -33.15 35.02
N PHE A 17 -45.06 -32.08 35.43
CA PHE A 17 -44.72 -30.95 34.56
C PHE A 17 -43.57 -31.38 33.64
N LEU A 18 -43.88 -31.63 32.36
CA LEU A 18 -42.88 -31.73 31.30
C LEU A 18 -42.51 -30.30 30.88
N ALA A 19 -41.48 -29.74 31.54
CA ALA A 19 -40.78 -28.57 31.04
C ALA A 19 -39.87 -29.02 29.89
N VAL A 20 -40.30 -28.76 28.65
CA VAL A 20 -39.41 -28.83 27.49
C VAL A 20 -38.49 -27.63 27.57
N ALA A 21 -37.26 -27.86 28.05
CA ALA A 21 -36.17 -26.90 27.93
C ALA A 21 -35.80 -26.81 26.44
N PHE A 22 -36.29 -25.78 25.76
CA PHE A 22 -35.64 -25.28 24.55
C PHE A 22 -34.33 -24.63 24.99
N VAL A 23 -33.27 -25.43 25.06
CA VAL A 23 -31.90 -24.92 25.13
C VAL A 23 -31.60 -24.31 23.76
N SER A 24 -31.37 -23.00 23.73
CA SER A 24 -30.95 -22.25 22.56
C SER A 24 -29.58 -22.75 22.10
N VAL A 25 -29.57 -23.67 21.12
CA VAL A 25 -28.38 -24.09 20.36
C VAL A 25 -28.24 -23.14 19.17
N GLU A 26 -27.95 -21.87 19.44
CA GLU A 26 -27.51 -20.92 18.39
C GLU A 26 -26.09 -20.39 18.67
N ARG A 27 -25.49 -20.75 19.81
CA ARG A 27 -24.22 -20.19 20.27
C ARG A 27 -22.99 -21.07 20.05
N SER A 28 -23.10 -22.24 19.40
CA SER A 28 -21.94 -23.13 19.16
C SER A 28 -21.32 -22.99 17.78
N VAL A 29 -22.12 -22.83 16.71
CA VAL A 29 -21.61 -22.85 15.33
C VAL A 29 -20.72 -21.63 15.03
N ALA A 30 -21.19 -20.42 15.37
CA ALA A 30 -20.42 -19.20 15.11
C ALA A 30 -19.14 -19.07 15.94
N ALA A 31 -19.11 -19.67 17.14
CA ALA A 31 -17.91 -19.68 17.99
C ALA A 31 -16.87 -20.68 17.47
N ASP A 32 -17.31 -21.86 17.02
CA ASP A 32 -16.44 -22.88 16.41
C ASP A 32 -15.83 -22.37 15.08
N ASP A 33 -16.62 -21.66 14.25
CA ASP A 33 -16.13 -21.08 12.98
C ASP A 33 -15.08 -19.99 13.20
N THR A 34 -15.24 -19.15 14.23
CA THR A 34 -14.30 -18.08 14.57
C THR A 34 -12.97 -18.65 15.09
N ASP A 35 -13.03 -19.66 15.95
CA ASP A 35 -11.83 -20.33 16.47
C ASP A 35 -11.07 -21.05 15.34
N LEU A 36 -11.79 -21.72 14.42
CA LEU A 36 -11.21 -22.34 13.24
C LEU A 36 -10.49 -21.31 12.35
N ALA A 37 -11.10 -20.15 12.10
CA ALA A 37 -10.49 -19.05 11.35
C ALA A 37 -9.20 -18.53 12.02
N HIS A 38 -9.20 -18.40 13.35
CA HIS A 38 -8.02 -17.99 14.13
C HIS A 38 -6.89 -19.02 14.04
N GLN A 39 -7.22 -20.31 14.20
CA GLN A 39 -6.24 -21.39 14.10
C GLN A 39 -5.60 -21.45 12.71
N ALA A 40 -6.42 -21.43 11.65
CA ALA A 40 -5.93 -21.43 10.27
C ALA A 40 -5.05 -20.21 9.97
N TYR A 41 -5.49 -19.01 10.37
CA TYR A 41 -4.70 -17.78 10.20
C TYR A 41 -3.33 -17.88 10.89
N ASN A 42 -3.27 -18.43 12.10
CA ASN A 42 -2.02 -18.62 12.83
C ASN A 42 -1.08 -19.64 12.14
N ILE A 43 -1.63 -20.67 11.50
CA ILE A 43 -0.86 -21.61 10.67
C ILE A 43 -0.28 -20.87 9.46
N LEU A 44 -1.09 -20.13 8.70
CA LEU A 44 -0.63 -19.36 7.55
C LEU A 44 0.46 -18.34 7.94
N LYS A 45 0.28 -17.67 9.09
CA LYS A 45 1.24 -16.70 9.64
C LYS A 45 2.57 -17.36 10.00
N SER A 46 2.54 -18.51 10.66
CA SER A 46 3.74 -19.18 11.17
C SER A 46 4.48 -20.02 10.12
N ARG A 47 3.75 -20.63 9.17
CA ARG A 47 4.31 -21.58 8.19
C ARG A 47 4.52 -20.97 6.81
N CYS A 48 3.72 -19.99 6.40
CA CYS A 48 3.66 -19.56 5.00
C CYS A 48 4.10 -18.10 4.78
N TYR A 49 3.78 -17.19 5.72
CA TYR A 49 3.86 -15.74 5.52
C TYR A 49 5.24 -15.17 5.20
N LYS A 50 6.30 -15.74 5.79
CA LYS A 50 7.69 -15.31 5.55
C LYS A 50 8.04 -15.33 4.05
N CYS A 51 7.65 -16.39 3.34
CA CYS A 51 7.93 -16.55 1.90
C CYS A 51 6.81 -15.96 1.02
N HIS A 52 5.55 -16.13 1.43
CA HIS A 52 4.35 -15.78 0.68
C HIS A 52 3.65 -14.52 1.22
N GLY A 53 4.42 -13.55 1.68
CA GLY A 53 3.91 -12.29 2.21
C GLY A 53 5.04 -11.27 2.38
N GLU A 54 6.04 -11.59 3.20
CA GLU A 54 7.18 -10.67 3.45
C GLU A 54 8.16 -10.63 2.27
N GLN A 55 8.62 -11.82 1.85
CA GLN A 55 9.61 -11.95 0.77
C GLN A 55 8.98 -11.98 -0.62
N VAL A 56 7.67 -12.23 -0.72
CA VAL A 56 6.90 -12.35 -1.97
C VAL A 56 7.64 -13.22 -2.99
N LYS A 57 7.97 -14.46 -2.59
CA LYS A 57 8.69 -15.42 -3.45
C LYS A 57 7.89 -15.83 -4.69
N ILE A 58 6.57 -15.77 -4.59
CA ILE A 58 5.63 -15.98 -5.68
C ILE A 58 4.87 -14.67 -5.88
N PRO A 59 4.96 -14.03 -7.06
CA PRO A 59 4.20 -12.82 -7.34
C PRO A 59 2.70 -13.03 -7.12
N LYS A 60 2.03 -12.03 -6.57
CA LYS A 60 0.56 -12.01 -6.31
C LYS A 60 0.04 -13.04 -5.30
N LEU A 61 0.91 -13.76 -4.58
CA LEU A 61 0.53 -14.63 -3.47
C LEU A 61 0.88 -13.98 -2.13
N PHE A 62 -0.14 -13.41 -1.48
CA PHE A 62 -0.08 -12.81 -0.14
C PHE A 62 -0.96 -13.63 0.80
N VAL A 63 -0.37 -14.59 1.50
CA VAL A 63 -1.08 -15.66 2.22
C VAL A 63 -1.92 -15.18 3.42
N LEU A 64 -1.69 -13.96 3.89
CA LEU A 64 -2.52 -13.33 4.94
C LEU A 64 -3.53 -12.31 4.39
N GLU A 65 -3.70 -12.25 3.07
CA GLU A 65 -4.69 -11.42 2.40
C GLU A 65 -5.72 -12.34 1.72
N ARG A 66 -6.93 -12.45 2.28
CA ARG A 66 -7.97 -13.35 1.74
C ARG A 66 -8.24 -13.12 0.26
N ASP A 67 -8.34 -11.85 -0.15
CA ASP A 67 -8.59 -11.48 -1.54
C ASP A 67 -7.48 -11.97 -2.48
N SER A 68 -6.22 -12.02 -2.01
CA SER A 68 -5.13 -12.61 -2.78
C SER A 68 -5.29 -14.11 -2.94
N LEU A 69 -5.79 -14.81 -1.92
CA LEU A 69 -5.97 -16.26 -1.96
C LEU A 69 -7.13 -16.69 -2.88
N THR A 70 -8.22 -15.91 -2.88
CA THR A 70 -9.44 -16.24 -3.62
C THR A 70 -9.56 -15.52 -4.97
N ALA A 71 -8.55 -14.72 -5.36
CA ALA A 71 -8.56 -14.01 -6.63
C ALA A 71 -8.63 -14.98 -7.82
N ASP A 72 -9.37 -14.59 -8.85
CA ASP A 72 -9.29 -15.22 -10.18
C ASP A 72 -7.89 -14.99 -10.76
N ARG A 73 -7.22 -16.07 -11.14
CA ARG A 73 -5.85 -16.08 -11.67
C ARG A 73 -5.81 -16.29 -13.19
N GLY A 74 -6.98 -16.29 -13.85
CA GLY A 74 -7.15 -16.49 -15.28
C GLY A 74 -7.67 -17.90 -15.62
N PRO A 75 -8.07 -18.13 -16.88
CA PRO A 75 -8.80 -19.34 -17.27
C PRO A 75 -8.00 -20.64 -17.13
N ASP A 76 -6.67 -20.56 -17.08
CA ASP A 76 -5.77 -21.71 -17.01
C ASP A 76 -5.27 -22.00 -15.59
N LEU A 77 -5.65 -21.19 -14.60
CA LEU A 77 -5.15 -21.29 -13.23
C LEU A 77 -6.30 -21.29 -12.22
N VAL A 78 -6.33 -22.29 -11.34
CA VAL A 78 -7.21 -22.28 -10.17
C VAL A 78 -6.76 -21.19 -9.17
N PRO A 79 -7.70 -20.57 -8.42
CA PRO A 79 -7.38 -19.74 -7.27
C PRO A 79 -6.43 -20.47 -6.30
N TYR A 80 -5.70 -19.70 -5.47
CA TYR A 80 -4.88 -20.35 -4.44
C TYR A 80 -5.74 -21.10 -3.44
N ILE A 81 -6.93 -20.57 -3.14
CA ILE A 81 -8.00 -21.21 -2.39
C ILE A 81 -9.32 -20.95 -3.10
N THR A 82 -10.09 -22.01 -3.33
CA THR A 82 -11.49 -21.93 -3.71
C THR A 82 -12.34 -22.19 -2.46
N PRO A 83 -13.01 -21.18 -1.88
CA PRO A 83 -13.81 -21.34 -0.67
C PRO A 83 -14.84 -22.48 -0.79
N GLY A 84 -14.83 -23.42 0.15
CA GLY A 84 -15.74 -24.56 0.18
C GLY A 84 -15.36 -25.70 -0.77
N ASP A 85 -14.28 -25.56 -1.55
CA ASP A 85 -13.85 -26.55 -2.53
C ASP A 85 -12.36 -26.87 -2.37
N LEU A 86 -12.10 -27.98 -1.68
CA LEU A 86 -10.74 -28.45 -1.39
C LEU A 86 -10.02 -28.95 -2.66
N GLU A 87 -10.73 -29.62 -3.56
CA GLU A 87 -10.15 -30.21 -4.78
C GLU A 87 -9.66 -29.11 -5.75
N ASN A 88 -10.35 -27.96 -5.78
CA ASN A 88 -9.96 -26.81 -6.60
C ASN A 88 -9.15 -25.76 -5.82
N SER A 89 -8.52 -26.13 -4.71
CA SER A 89 -7.68 -25.24 -3.90
C SER A 89 -6.19 -25.58 -4.07
N MET A 90 -5.45 -24.76 -4.82
CA MET A 90 -4.03 -25.01 -5.12
C MET A 90 -3.17 -25.18 -3.86
N ILE A 91 -3.44 -24.43 -2.80
CA ILE A 91 -2.67 -24.57 -1.54
C ILE A 91 -2.75 -26.00 -1.00
N TRP A 92 -3.91 -26.65 -1.11
CA TRP A 92 -4.10 -28.00 -0.58
C TRP A 92 -3.18 -29.02 -1.28
N GLU A 93 -3.04 -28.93 -2.60
CA GLU A 93 -2.15 -29.80 -3.40
C GLU A 93 -0.67 -29.77 -2.94
N TYR A 94 -0.24 -28.66 -2.31
CA TYR A 94 1.15 -28.48 -1.88
C TYR A 94 1.37 -28.85 -0.42
N VAL A 95 0.32 -28.90 0.40
CA VAL A 95 0.44 -29.14 1.84
C VAL A 95 -0.13 -30.49 2.28
N GLU A 96 -0.88 -31.19 1.41
CA GLU A 96 -1.44 -32.51 1.74
C GLU A 96 -0.40 -33.63 1.67
N GLY A 97 -0.60 -34.66 2.49
CA GLY A 97 0.14 -35.91 2.44
C GLY A 97 1.25 -36.03 3.49
N GLU A 98 1.93 -37.18 3.46
CA GLU A 98 3.00 -37.52 4.42
C GLU A 98 4.29 -36.73 4.16
N ASP A 99 4.57 -36.38 2.89
CA ASP A 99 5.73 -35.61 2.45
C ASP A 99 5.29 -34.37 1.65
N PRO A 100 4.75 -33.33 2.32
CA PRO A 100 4.21 -32.14 1.65
C PRO A 100 5.31 -31.32 0.96
N LEU A 101 4.99 -30.70 -0.18
CA LEU A 101 5.91 -29.85 -0.95
C LEU A 101 6.16 -28.50 -0.27
N MET A 102 5.23 -28.06 0.59
CA MET A 102 5.30 -26.84 1.37
C MET A 102 5.00 -27.10 2.85
N PRO A 103 5.64 -26.36 3.77
CA PRO A 103 6.66 -25.32 3.55
C PRO A 103 8.03 -25.89 3.17
N LEU A 104 8.76 -25.21 2.27
CA LEU A 104 10.14 -25.60 1.88
C LEU A 104 11.14 -25.57 3.03
N ASP A 105 10.93 -24.66 4.00
CA ASP A 105 11.76 -24.50 5.19
C ASP A 105 10.98 -24.90 6.47
N GLY A 106 10.66 -26.19 6.60
CA GLY A 106 10.06 -26.72 7.81
C GLY A 106 9.18 -27.94 7.53
N SER A 107 8.24 -28.19 8.43
CA SER A 107 7.19 -29.19 8.24
C SER A 107 5.86 -28.59 8.68
N ILE A 108 4.80 -28.93 7.96
CA ILE A 108 3.41 -28.77 8.41
C ILE A 108 2.97 -30.09 9.05
N THR A 109 2.41 -30.06 10.26
CA THR A 109 2.00 -31.29 10.94
C THR A 109 0.67 -31.83 10.40
N PRO A 110 0.36 -33.12 10.56
CA PRO A 110 -0.95 -33.67 10.16
C PRO A 110 -2.13 -32.95 10.81
N GLU A 111 -1.97 -32.46 12.04
CA GLU A 111 -2.99 -31.65 12.73
C GLU A 111 -3.17 -30.29 12.06
N GLU A 112 -2.08 -29.61 11.70
CA GLU A 112 -2.13 -28.35 10.96
C GLU A 112 -2.75 -28.53 9.57
N GLN A 113 -2.42 -29.63 8.87
CA GLN A 113 -3.08 -30.00 7.61
C GLN A 113 -4.58 -30.21 7.81
N ALA A 114 -4.99 -30.93 8.86
CA ALA A 114 -6.40 -31.16 9.17
C ALA A 114 -7.15 -29.86 9.45
N THR A 115 -6.55 -28.91 10.18
CA THR A 115 -7.11 -27.57 10.42
C THR A 115 -7.28 -26.80 9.12
N LEU A 116 -6.25 -26.75 8.25
CA LEU A 116 -6.34 -26.06 6.96
C LEU A 116 -7.41 -26.68 6.05
N LYS A 117 -7.54 -28.01 6.04
CA LYS A 117 -8.59 -28.72 5.31
C LYS A 117 -9.97 -28.28 5.76
N GLN A 118 -10.25 -28.38 7.06
CA GLN A 118 -11.55 -28.00 7.64
C GLN A 118 -11.87 -26.54 7.35
N TRP A 119 -10.87 -25.67 7.45
CA TRP A 119 -11.01 -24.25 7.18
C TRP A 119 -11.35 -23.94 5.71
N ILE A 120 -10.71 -24.61 4.74
CA ILE A 120 -11.03 -24.45 3.31
C ILE A 120 -12.45 -24.94 3.02
N GLU A 121 -12.81 -26.12 3.54
CA GLU A 121 -14.15 -26.70 3.40
C GLU A 121 -15.23 -25.81 4.04
N ALA A 122 -14.90 -25.08 5.10
CA ALA A 122 -15.78 -24.11 5.77
C ALA A 122 -15.83 -22.72 5.09
N GLY A 123 -15.23 -22.56 3.91
CA GLY A 123 -15.29 -21.31 3.13
C GLY A 123 -14.13 -20.33 3.37
N ALA A 124 -13.06 -20.80 4.02
CA ALA A 124 -11.80 -20.08 4.18
C ALA A 124 -11.97 -18.64 4.73
N GLN A 125 -12.76 -18.50 5.81
CA GLN A 125 -13.00 -17.20 6.44
C GLN A 125 -11.78 -16.75 7.26
N PHE A 126 -11.49 -15.46 7.23
CA PHE A 126 -10.43 -14.87 8.05
C PHE A 126 -11.00 -14.38 9.39
N PRO A 127 -10.18 -14.32 10.45
CA PRO A 127 -10.55 -13.72 11.74
C PRO A 127 -11.22 -12.36 11.60
N LEU A 128 -12.32 -12.16 12.33
CA LEU A 128 -12.90 -10.83 12.56
C LEU A 128 -12.45 -10.34 13.94
N VAL A 129 -12.08 -9.08 14.05
CA VAL A 129 -11.80 -8.47 15.35
C VAL A 129 -13.12 -8.28 16.10
N ASP A 130 -13.11 -8.60 17.39
CA ASP A 130 -14.31 -8.53 18.24
C ASP A 130 -14.67 -7.09 18.63
N ASP A 131 -15.98 -6.81 18.76
CA ASP A 131 -16.50 -5.50 19.15
C ASP A 131 -16.07 -5.09 20.59
N GLU A 132 -15.74 -6.06 21.43
CA GLU A 132 -15.22 -5.81 22.79
C GLU A 132 -13.75 -5.34 22.76
N GLU A 133 -13.02 -5.65 21.69
CA GLU A 133 -11.61 -5.28 21.53
C GLU A 133 -11.44 -3.88 20.93
N ARG A 134 -12.35 -3.46 20.04
CA ARG A 134 -12.31 -2.13 19.39
C ARG A 134 -13.68 -1.47 19.30
N SER A 135 -13.86 -0.39 20.03
CA SER A 135 -15.08 0.43 19.98
C SER A 135 -15.17 1.24 18.69
N PHE A 136 -16.37 1.34 18.14
CA PHE A 136 -16.62 2.19 16.97
C PHE A 136 -16.28 3.67 17.25
N ILE A 137 -15.56 4.29 16.33
CA ILE A 137 -15.20 5.71 16.35
C ILE A 137 -16.11 6.46 15.39
N SER A 138 -16.92 7.37 15.93
CA SER A 138 -17.84 8.21 15.16
C SER A 138 -17.16 9.44 14.56
N GLU A 139 -17.80 10.01 13.53
CA GLU A 139 -17.38 11.26 12.88
C GLU A 139 -17.26 12.42 13.88
N GLU A 140 -18.18 12.47 14.85
CA GLU A 140 -18.19 13.44 15.94
C GLU A 140 -16.93 13.32 16.81
N GLN A 141 -16.51 12.09 17.15
CA GLN A 141 -15.30 11.86 17.94
C GLN A 141 -14.03 12.26 17.18
N ILE A 142 -13.97 12.00 15.87
CA ILE A 142 -12.85 12.42 15.02
C ILE A 142 -12.73 13.94 15.04
N MET A 143 -13.81 14.66 14.71
CA MET A 143 -13.79 16.12 14.69
C MET A 143 -13.54 16.73 16.08
N ARG A 144 -14.05 16.11 17.14
CA ARG A 144 -13.78 16.53 18.52
C ARG A 144 -12.29 16.42 18.86
N ALA A 145 -11.62 15.33 18.49
CA ALA A 145 -10.18 15.15 18.70
C ALA A 145 -9.38 16.23 17.96
N ILE A 146 -9.71 16.48 16.68
CA ILE A 146 -9.10 17.52 15.85
C ILE A 146 -9.30 18.91 16.47
N ALA A 147 -10.53 19.25 16.84
CA ALA A 147 -10.85 20.53 17.47
C ALA A 147 -10.12 20.71 18.82
N GLY A 148 -9.96 19.63 19.58
CA GLY A 148 -9.19 19.62 20.82
C GLY A 148 -7.71 19.94 20.59
N HIS A 149 -7.09 19.32 19.58
CA HIS A 149 -5.72 19.61 19.18
C HIS A 149 -5.57 21.06 18.70
N LEU A 150 -6.36 21.49 17.71
CA LEU A 150 -6.30 22.85 17.15
C LEU A 150 -6.54 23.95 18.18
N PHE A 151 -7.37 23.71 19.18
CA PHE A 151 -7.60 24.68 20.25
C PHE A 151 -6.32 24.98 21.03
N ASN A 152 -5.50 23.95 21.25
CA ASN A 152 -4.21 24.06 21.96
C ASN A 152 -3.09 24.62 21.07
N GLU A 153 -3.26 24.59 19.74
CA GLU A 153 -2.33 25.20 18.79
C GLU A 153 -2.38 26.73 18.82
N ASN A 154 -1.21 27.34 18.59
CA ASN A 154 -1.11 28.79 18.43
C ASN A 154 -1.96 29.25 17.24
N GLN A 155 -2.68 30.35 17.41
CA GLN A 155 -3.59 30.87 16.38
C GLN A 155 -2.91 31.08 15.01
N SER A 156 -1.65 31.52 14.98
CA SER A 156 -0.90 31.72 13.73
C SER A 156 -0.47 30.42 13.04
N ASP A 157 -0.37 29.32 13.80
CA ASP A 157 0.12 28.03 13.32
C ASP A 157 -1.01 27.12 12.83
N ARG A 158 -2.25 27.34 13.30
CA ARG A 158 -3.44 26.56 12.91
C ARG A 158 -3.59 26.40 11.41
N ARG A 159 -3.31 27.45 10.63
CA ARG A 159 -3.42 27.43 9.17
C ARG A 159 -2.56 26.37 8.46
N PHE A 160 -1.51 25.88 9.11
CA PHE A 160 -0.59 24.85 8.58
C PHE A 160 -0.94 23.44 9.07
N GLN A 161 -1.86 23.30 10.01
CA GLN A 161 -2.23 22.01 10.56
C GLN A 161 -3.15 21.29 9.57
N ARG A 162 -2.86 20.03 9.29
CA ARG A 162 -3.69 19.13 8.50
C ARG A 162 -3.87 17.83 9.25
N TYR A 163 -5.02 17.20 9.04
CA TYR A 163 -5.41 16.01 9.76
C TYR A 163 -5.68 14.86 8.81
N PHE A 164 -5.33 13.67 9.26
CA PHE A 164 -5.54 12.44 8.52
C PHE A 164 -6.20 11.39 9.40
N SER A 165 -7.11 10.60 8.84
CA SER A 165 -7.82 9.58 9.59
C SER A 165 -7.72 8.19 8.96
N ILE A 166 -7.57 7.19 9.82
CA ILE A 166 -7.75 5.76 9.53
C ILE A 166 -8.93 5.17 10.32
N ALA A 167 -9.79 6.01 10.91
CA ALA A 167 -10.88 5.55 11.77
C ALA A 167 -11.85 4.58 11.06
N HIS A 168 -12.12 4.77 9.76
CA HIS A 168 -12.94 3.84 8.98
C HIS A 168 -12.29 2.46 8.85
N LEU A 169 -10.96 2.38 8.84
CA LEU A 169 -10.21 1.11 8.84
C LEU A 169 -10.23 0.47 10.22
N HIS A 170 -10.05 1.26 11.28
CA HIS A 170 -10.18 0.80 12.66
C HIS A 170 -11.57 0.21 12.91
N ASN A 171 -12.61 0.89 12.41
CA ASN A 171 -13.99 0.45 12.52
C ASN A 171 -14.32 -0.77 11.66
N ASN A 172 -13.43 -1.15 10.72
CA ASN A 172 -13.61 -2.34 9.90
C ASN A 172 -13.05 -3.56 10.62
N ARG A 173 -13.96 -4.45 11.03
CA ARG A 173 -13.62 -5.66 11.80
C ARG A 173 -12.74 -6.66 11.05
N ARG A 174 -12.66 -6.56 9.72
CA ARG A 174 -11.79 -7.40 8.88
C ARG A 174 -10.33 -6.94 8.87
N ILE A 175 -10.03 -5.78 9.46
CA ILE A 175 -8.68 -5.23 9.51
C ILE A 175 -8.11 -5.46 10.89
N THR A 176 -7.02 -6.19 10.99
CA THR A 176 -6.38 -6.51 12.27
C THR A 176 -5.50 -5.37 12.78
N GLU A 177 -5.12 -5.39 14.06
CA GLU A 177 -4.18 -4.40 14.61
C GLU A 177 -2.79 -4.45 13.93
N THR A 178 -2.34 -5.63 13.51
CA THR A 178 -1.10 -5.78 12.74
C THR A 178 -1.18 -5.02 11.41
N GLU A 179 -2.35 -5.04 10.76
CA GLU A 179 -2.57 -4.30 9.53
C GLU A 179 -2.74 -2.80 9.79
N LEU A 180 -3.39 -2.37 10.87
CA LEU A 180 -3.44 -0.95 11.26
C LEU A 180 -2.04 -0.37 11.46
N ARG A 181 -1.12 -1.12 12.08
CA ARG A 181 0.30 -0.74 12.17
C ARG A 181 0.94 -0.53 10.79
N LEU A 182 0.59 -1.35 9.80
CA LEU A 182 1.04 -1.15 8.41
C LEU A 182 0.41 0.11 7.78
N TYR A 183 -0.87 0.42 8.02
CA TYR A 183 -1.48 1.67 7.56
C TYR A 183 -0.79 2.91 8.15
N ARG A 184 -0.50 2.91 9.47
CA ARG A 184 0.23 3.99 10.16
C ARG A 184 1.64 4.15 9.60
N ALA A 185 2.36 3.04 9.43
CA ALA A 185 3.67 3.01 8.80
C ALA A 185 3.65 3.52 7.35
N ALA A 186 2.64 3.14 6.57
CA ALA A 186 2.48 3.57 5.19
C ALA A 186 2.24 5.08 5.09
N PHE A 187 1.39 5.62 5.96
CA PHE A 187 1.14 7.05 6.05
C PHE A 187 2.42 7.83 6.38
N SER A 188 3.13 7.43 7.43
CA SER A 188 4.42 8.04 7.78
C SER A 188 5.45 7.93 6.65
N LYS A 189 5.59 6.75 6.03
CA LYS A 189 6.51 6.55 4.89
C LYS A 189 6.14 7.44 3.71
N ALA A 190 4.86 7.53 3.36
CA ALA A 190 4.39 8.32 2.22
C ALA A 190 4.73 9.79 2.41
N ILE A 191 4.42 10.37 3.58
CA ILE A 191 4.75 11.76 3.91
C ILE A 191 6.26 12.00 3.76
N ASN A 192 7.09 11.17 4.40
CA ASN A 192 8.53 11.36 4.38
C ASN A 192 9.15 11.13 3.01
N SER A 193 8.60 10.21 2.21
CA SER A 193 9.07 9.93 0.84
C SER A 193 8.64 11.00 -0.17
N MET A 194 7.84 11.98 0.27
CA MET A 194 7.42 13.15 -0.50
C MET A 194 7.79 14.48 0.17
N SER A 195 8.53 14.42 1.29
CA SER A 195 8.96 15.60 2.04
C SER A 195 10.11 16.32 1.33
N ARG A 196 10.06 17.65 1.40
CA ARG A 196 11.13 18.55 0.91
C ARG A 196 12.08 18.98 2.03
N GLN A 197 11.88 18.48 3.25
CA GLN A 197 12.63 18.87 4.44
C GLN A 197 13.69 17.82 4.81
N PRO A 198 14.76 18.21 5.55
CA PRO A 198 15.86 17.31 5.90
C PRO A 198 15.56 16.39 7.09
N SER A 199 14.46 16.59 7.80
CA SER A 199 14.09 15.80 8.96
C SER A 199 13.03 14.77 8.62
N ILE A 200 13.10 13.63 9.30
CA ILE A 200 12.03 12.64 9.28
C ILE A 200 10.94 13.12 10.26
N VAL A 201 9.70 13.14 9.78
CA VAL A 201 8.50 13.52 10.52
C VAL A 201 7.71 12.25 10.82
N VAL A 202 7.56 11.88 12.09
CA VAL A 202 6.67 10.78 12.48
C VAL A 202 5.35 11.41 12.90
N PRO A 203 4.23 11.18 12.18
CA PRO A 203 2.96 11.81 12.52
C PRO A 203 2.46 11.36 13.91
N ASP A 204 2.12 12.31 14.77
CA ASP A 204 1.54 12.02 16.08
C ASP A 204 0.03 11.86 16.00
N ALA A 205 -0.50 10.89 16.74
CA ALA A 205 -1.92 10.73 16.94
C ALA A 205 -2.48 11.80 17.88
N VAL A 206 -3.69 12.29 17.58
CA VAL A 206 -4.42 13.26 18.41
C VAL A 206 -5.58 12.63 19.17
N ASP A 207 -5.74 11.32 19.05
CA ASP A 207 -6.72 10.49 19.73
C ASP A 207 -6.07 9.27 20.41
N GLU A 208 -6.72 8.72 21.43
CA GLU A 208 -6.20 7.57 22.21
C GLU A 208 -6.17 6.27 21.39
N SER A 209 -7.04 6.14 20.38
CA SER A 209 -7.11 4.95 19.52
C SER A 209 -6.08 4.97 18.39
N GLU A 210 -5.24 6.01 18.31
CA GLU A 210 -4.25 6.20 17.26
C GLU A 210 -4.85 6.07 15.86
N THR A 211 -5.94 6.80 15.61
CA THR A 211 -6.68 6.79 14.33
C THR A 211 -6.71 8.13 13.63
N VAL A 212 -6.44 9.23 14.34
CA VAL A 212 -6.43 10.58 13.81
C VAL A 212 -5.03 11.16 14.01
N TYR A 213 -4.38 11.56 12.92
CA TYR A 213 -3.02 12.06 12.92
C TYR A 213 -2.98 13.51 12.49
N HIS A 214 -2.08 14.29 13.09
CA HIS A 214 -1.81 15.65 12.64
C HIS A 214 -0.51 15.72 11.82
N LEU A 215 -0.44 16.71 10.94
CA LEU A 215 0.74 17.07 10.16
C LEU A 215 0.81 18.59 10.04
N ASP A 216 1.91 19.19 10.47
CA ASP A 216 2.24 20.56 10.11
C ASP A 216 2.87 20.59 8.72
N LEU A 217 2.25 21.32 7.78
CA LEU A 217 2.73 21.40 6.40
C LEU A 217 4.16 21.96 6.28
N ARG A 218 4.64 22.75 7.25
CA ARG A 218 5.99 23.31 7.24
C ARG A 218 7.05 22.24 7.47
N ASP A 219 6.74 21.22 8.27
CA ASP A 219 7.67 20.15 8.64
C ASP A 219 8.02 19.24 7.44
N VAL A 220 7.22 19.32 6.37
CA VAL A 220 7.42 18.57 5.12
C VAL A 220 7.61 19.44 3.89
N GLY A 221 7.53 20.77 4.05
CA GLY A 221 7.79 21.72 2.97
C GLY A 221 6.61 21.95 2.02
N TRP A 222 5.38 21.76 2.51
CA TRP A 222 4.12 21.90 1.74
C TRP A 222 3.30 23.13 2.17
N GLN A 223 3.92 24.10 2.85
CA GLN A 223 3.24 25.30 3.35
C GLN A 223 2.74 26.27 2.27
N ASP A 224 3.16 26.07 1.02
CA ASP A 224 2.69 26.87 -0.12
C ASP A 224 1.26 26.46 -0.46
N LEU A 225 0.34 27.44 -0.51
CA LEU A 225 -1.11 27.20 -0.63
C LEU A 225 -1.46 26.27 -1.79
N ASP A 226 -0.86 26.49 -2.95
CA ASP A 226 -1.15 25.73 -4.16
C ASP A 226 -0.83 24.23 -4.04
N VAL A 227 0.10 23.83 -3.16
CA VAL A 227 0.51 22.42 -3.01
C VAL A 227 -0.58 21.62 -2.30
N TRP A 228 -1.09 22.12 -1.17
CA TRP A 228 -2.14 21.43 -0.42
C TRP A 228 -3.48 21.44 -1.17
N ASP A 229 -3.78 22.53 -1.86
CA ASP A 229 -5.02 22.67 -2.62
C ASP A 229 -5.15 21.60 -3.72
N GLU A 230 -4.05 21.13 -4.32
CA GLU A 230 -4.10 19.99 -5.26
C GLU A 230 -4.54 18.69 -4.58
N VAL A 231 -4.11 18.46 -3.32
CA VAL A 231 -4.51 17.28 -2.55
C VAL A 231 -6.00 17.34 -2.23
N VAL A 232 -6.49 18.48 -1.73
CA VAL A 232 -7.92 18.68 -1.41
C VAL A 232 -8.77 18.53 -2.67
N ARG A 233 -8.34 19.14 -3.78
CA ARG A 233 -9.06 19.05 -5.06
C ARG A 233 -9.21 17.62 -5.55
N ALA A 234 -8.23 16.77 -5.34
CA ALA A 234 -8.28 15.36 -5.72
C ALA A 234 -9.12 14.49 -4.77
N TYR A 235 -9.40 14.94 -3.54
CA TYR A 235 -9.94 14.10 -2.46
C TYR A 235 -11.43 13.76 -2.61
N PRO A 236 -11.84 12.51 -2.92
CA PRO A 236 -13.22 12.22 -3.34
C PRO A 236 -14.20 12.03 -2.18
N TYR A 237 -13.78 12.18 -0.92
CA TYR A 237 -14.59 11.81 0.25
C TYR A 237 -15.04 13.01 1.10
N GLY A 238 -14.77 14.24 0.65
CA GLY A 238 -15.08 15.46 1.40
C GLY A 238 -16.58 15.64 1.65
N LEU A 239 -16.98 15.73 2.92
CA LEU A 239 -18.36 15.91 3.34
C LEU A 239 -18.48 17.01 4.39
N LYS A 240 -19.53 17.82 4.28
CA LYS A 240 -20.04 18.66 5.37
C LYS A 240 -21.13 17.89 6.10
N PRO A 241 -21.05 17.71 7.43
CA PRO A 241 -21.99 16.89 8.16
C PRO A 241 -23.41 17.47 8.19
N GLN A 242 -24.38 16.61 8.51
CA GLN A 242 -25.80 16.97 8.58
C GLN A 242 -26.44 16.74 9.95
N SER A 243 -25.85 15.93 10.83
CA SER A 243 -26.37 15.77 12.19
C SER A 243 -26.01 16.99 13.06
N ILE A 244 -26.82 17.26 14.08
CA ILE A 244 -26.65 18.44 14.93
C ILE A 244 -25.30 18.39 15.66
N GLU A 245 -24.97 17.22 16.21
CA GLU A 245 -23.74 17.01 16.98
C GLU A 245 -22.49 17.13 16.10
N GLU A 246 -22.51 16.57 14.88
CA GLU A 246 -21.40 16.68 13.93
C GLU A 246 -21.27 18.12 13.38
N ILE A 247 -22.38 18.84 13.13
CA ILE A 247 -22.37 20.23 12.69
C ILE A 247 -21.74 21.15 13.75
N GLU A 248 -22.01 20.91 15.03
CA GLU A 248 -21.41 21.69 16.12
C GLU A 248 -19.87 21.58 16.09
N GLN A 249 -19.33 20.36 15.95
CA GLN A 249 -17.88 20.18 15.85
C GLN A 249 -17.31 20.77 14.55
N TYR A 250 -18.00 20.61 13.42
CA TYR A 250 -17.57 21.19 12.14
C TYR A 250 -17.46 22.72 12.19
N ASN A 251 -18.48 23.40 12.72
CA ASN A 251 -18.46 24.85 12.87
C ASN A 251 -17.37 25.32 13.84
N LYS A 252 -17.08 24.53 14.87
CA LYS A 252 -15.95 24.80 15.77
C LYS A 252 -14.60 24.71 15.05
N LEU A 253 -14.43 23.77 14.13
CA LEU A 253 -13.24 23.70 13.28
C LEU A 253 -13.12 24.93 12.38
N GLU A 254 -14.22 25.30 11.72
CA GLU A 254 -14.28 26.51 10.88
C GLU A 254 -13.93 27.78 11.68
N GLU A 255 -14.40 27.91 12.93
CA GLU A 255 -14.03 29.00 13.83
C GLU A 255 -12.53 28.97 14.21
N LEU A 256 -11.99 27.78 14.52
CA LEU A 256 -10.61 27.63 14.97
C LEU A 256 -9.59 27.96 13.88
N TYR A 257 -9.83 27.53 12.64
CA TYR A 257 -9.04 27.91 11.47
C TYR A 257 -9.34 29.35 11.02
N GLY A 258 -10.60 29.75 11.09
CA GLY A 258 -11.15 30.96 10.46
C GLY A 258 -11.65 30.69 9.04
N GLU A 259 -12.71 31.39 8.65
CA GLU A 259 -13.48 31.17 7.40
C GLU A 259 -12.64 31.11 6.12
N VAL A 260 -11.50 31.82 6.07
CA VAL A 260 -10.65 31.88 4.88
C VAL A 260 -9.63 30.74 4.82
N GLN A 261 -9.25 30.19 5.97
CA GLN A 261 -8.17 29.20 6.07
C GLN A 261 -8.69 27.77 6.14
N PHE A 262 -9.96 27.59 6.48
CA PHE A 262 -10.59 26.30 6.47
C PHE A 262 -10.95 25.91 5.03
N ASP A 263 -10.35 24.84 4.53
CA ASP A 263 -10.60 24.28 3.19
C ASP A 263 -11.93 23.50 3.12
N GLY A 264 -12.70 23.48 4.21
CA GLY A 264 -13.96 22.76 4.33
C GLY A 264 -13.80 21.29 4.67
N MET A 265 -12.57 20.78 4.77
CA MET A 265 -12.24 19.39 5.06
C MET A 265 -11.70 19.25 6.48
N PRO A 266 -12.42 18.58 7.40
CA PRO A 266 -11.89 18.32 8.74
C PRO A 266 -10.60 17.47 8.71
N TYR A 267 -10.53 16.48 7.81
CA TYR A 267 -9.39 15.60 7.63
C TYR A 267 -9.41 14.94 6.24
N ILE A 268 -8.30 14.27 5.89
CA ILE A 268 -8.17 13.40 4.72
C ILE A 268 -7.99 11.94 5.15
N ARG A 269 -8.62 11.02 4.43
CA ARG A 269 -8.41 9.57 4.64
C ARG A 269 -6.95 9.19 4.34
N ALA A 270 -6.23 8.64 5.32
CA ALA A 270 -4.81 8.38 5.19
C ALA A 270 -4.50 7.26 4.17
N ASP A 271 -5.35 6.25 4.07
CA ASP A 271 -5.26 5.20 3.04
C ASP A 271 -5.37 5.77 1.63
N TRP A 272 -6.39 6.61 1.38
CA TRP A 272 -6.51 7.32 0.11
C TRP A 272 -5.30 8.20 -0.17
N PHE A 273 -4.80 8.93 0.84
CA PHE A 273 -3.65 9.82 0.66
C PHE A 273 -2.41 9.02 0.27
N VAL A 274 -2.09 7.94 1.00
CA VAL A 274 -0.97 7.05 0.68
C VAL A 274 -1.04 6.58 -0.77
N VAL A 275 -2.22 6.14 -1.22
CA VAL A 275 -2.41 5.58 -2.56
C VAL A 275 -2.34 6.67 -3.63
N THR A 276 -3.11 7.75 -3.47
CA THR A 276 -3.27 8.75 -4.51
C THR A 276 -2.09 9.72 -4.56
N ALA A 277 -1.59 10.16 -3.40
CA ALA A 277 -0.51 11.13 -3.33
C ALA A 277 0.85 10.55 -3.76
N THR A 278 1.07 9.25 -3.59
CA THR A 278 2.29 8.58 -4.09
C THR A 278 2.25 8.25 -5.59
N ARG A 279 1.23 8.72 -6.32
CA ARG A 279 1.09 8.63 -7.77
C ARG A 279 1.08 10.04 -8.41
N PRO A 280 1.55 10.20 -9.66
CA PRO A 280 1.37 11.44 -10.39
C PRO A 280 -0.12 11.74 -10.65
N PRO A 281 -0.52 13.03 -10.73
CA PRO A 281 0.35 14.21 -10.65
C PRO A 281 0.75 14.60 -9.21
N LEU A 282 0.03 14.15 -8.18
CA LEU A 282 0.28 14.58 -6.80
C LEU A 282 1.69 14.26 -6.30
N TYR A 283 2.24 13.10 -6.64
CA TYR A 283 3.62 12.74 -6.28
C TYR A 283 4.63 13.76 -6.80
N HIS A 284 4.47 14.18 -8.07
CA HIS A 284 5.34 15.19 -8.67
C HIS A 284 5.18 16.54 -8.00
N THR A 285 3.94 16.93 -7.69
CA THR A 285 3.64 18.17 -6.97
C THR A 285 4.27 18.16 -5.58
N LEU A 286 4.03 17.13 -4.77
CA LEU A 286 4.47 17.10 -3.37
C LEU A 286 6.00 17.03 -3.24
N VAL A 287 6.67 16.23 -4.06
CA VAL A 287 8.14 16.10 -4.04
C VAL A 287 8.83 17.29 -4.76
N ASP A 288 8.08 18.05 -5.57
CA ASP A 288 8.62 19.04 -6.53
C ASP A 288 9.56 18.41 -7.57
N ILE A 289 9.13 17.31 -8.19
CA ILE A 289 9.86 16.71 -9.32
C ILE A 289 9.81 17.68 -10.50
N PRO A 290 10.94 18.10 -11.10
CA PRO A 290 10.89 19.02 -12.23
C PRO A 290 10.49 18.35 -13.54
N GLU A 291 10.04 19.13 -14.52
CA GLU A 291 9.61 18.63 -15.84
C GLU A 291 10.73 17.97 -16.67
N THR A 292 12.00 18.23 -16.35
CA THR A 292 13.14 17.68 -17.10
C THR A 292 14.26 17.19 -16.19
N LEU A 293 14.97 16.17 -16.64
CA LEU A 293 16.15 15.62 -15.96
C LEU A 293 17.22 16.69 -15.71
N GLN A 294 17.45 17.58 -16.67
CA GLN A 294 18.48 18.62 -16.54
C GLN A 294 18.22 19.52 -15.33
N VAL A 295 16.97 19.94 -15.11
CA VAL A 295 16.62 20.76 -13.95
C VAL A 295 16.83 20.01 -12.64
N LEU A 296 16.58 18.69 -12.60
CA LEU A 296 16.88 17.87 -11.42
C LEU A 296 18.39 17.79 -11.16
N LEU A 297 19.18 17.55 -12.21
CA LEU A 297 20.65 17.48 -12.13
C LEU A 297 21.24 18.80 -11.61
N ASP A 298 20.77 19.93 -12.12
CA ASP A 298 21.21 21.26 -11.67
C ASP A 298 20.90 21.48 -10.18
N ARG A 299 19.70 21.10 -9.71
CA ARG A 299 19.31 21.19 -8.30
C ARG A 299 20.18 20.30 -7.40
N LEU A 300 20.61 19.14 -7.90
CA LEU A 300 21.43 18.18 -7.17
C LEU A 300 22.94 18.43 -7.30
N GLY A 301 23.36 19.40 -8.10
CA GLY A 301 24.76 19.73 -8.34
C GLY A 301 25.50 18.69 -9.17
N ILE A 302 24.81 18.03 -10.11
CA ILE A 302 25.37 16.92 -10.90
C ILE A 302 25.59 17.39 -12.34
N ASP A 303 26.83 17.22 -12.84
CA ASP A 303 27.13 17.25 -14.27
C ASP A 303 27.49 15.83 -14.71
N ILE A 304 26.58 15.15 -15.41
CA ILE A 304 26.78 13.77 -15.88
C ILE A 304 27.99 13.69 -16.80
N ASN A 305 28.11 14.62 -17.75
CA ASN A 305 29.16 14.59 -18.77
C ASN A 305 30.53 14.83 -18.15
N GLU A 306 30.63 15.78 -17.22
CA GLU A 306 31.88 16.02 -16.50
C GLU A 306 32.25 14.82 -15.62
N ASN A 307 31.29 14.28 -14.86
CA ASN A 307 31.50 13.08 -14.05
C ASN A 307 31.99 11.88 -14.87
N LEU A 308 31.49 11.72 -16.09
CA LEU A 308 31.96 10.71 -17.03
C LEU A 308 33.37 10.98 -17.51
N LYS A 309 33.71 12.24 -17.86
CA LYS A 309 35.04 12.61 -18.36
C LYS A 309 36.13 12.38 -17.30
N ILE A 310 35.88 12.74 -16.05
CA ILE A 310 36.86 12.63 -14.96
C ILE A 310 36.81 11.30 -14.19
N GLY A 311 35.91 10.39 -14.57
CA GLY A 311 35.81 9.04 -13.98
C GLY A 311 35.14 8.99 -12.61
N GLN A 312 34.40 10.04 -12.24
CA GLN A 312 33.65 10.09 -11.00
C GLN A 312 32.37 9.23 -11.07
N ALA A 313 31.77 9.12 -12.26
CA ALA A 313 30.66 8.21 -12.50
C ALA A 313 31.08 6.74 -12.34
N LYS A 314 30.17 5.90 -11.83
CA LYS A 314 30.36 4.44 -11.74
C LYS A 314 29.21 3.71 -12.41
N ARG A 315 29.53 2.75 -13.25
CA ARG A 315 28.55 2.02 -14.06
C ARG A 315 28.54 0.54 -13.77
N GLY A 316 27.40 -0.09 -14.00
CA GLY A 316 27.32 -1.50 -14.29
C GLY A 316 26.18 -1.78 -15.26
N GLY A 317 26.36 -2.79 -16.11
CA GLY A 317 25.36 -3.21 -17.08
C GLY A 317 24.97 -4.66 -16.90
N MET A 318 23.70 -4.94 -17.18
CA MET A 318 23.09 -6.26 -17.12
C MET A 318 22.55 -6.61 -18.51
N PHE A 319 22.75 -7.85 -18.96
CA PHE A 319 22.15 -8.33 -20.22
C PHE A 319 20.68 -8.73 -20.04
N GLU A 320 20.29 -9.15 -18.84
CA GLU A 320 18.91 -9.42 -18.42
C GLU A 320 18.69 -8.80 -17.03
N SER A 321 17.52 -8.21 -16.78
CA SER A 321 17.18 -7.63 -15.47
C SER A 321 15.84 -8.17 -14.96
N GLY A 322 15.61 -8.11 -13.65
CA GLY A 322 14.36 -8.62 -13.05
C GLY A 322 13.08 -7.89 -13.49
N VAL A 323 13.19 -6.72 -14.11
CA VAL A 323 12.08 -5.86 -14.56
C VAL A 323 12.07 -5.61 -16.07
N SER A 324 13.09 -6.07 -16.81
CA SER A 324 13.21 -5.94 -18.27
C SER A 324 13.95 -7.13 -18.88
N THR A 325 13.45 -7.62 -20.02
CA THR A 325 14.13 -8.65 -20.83
C THR A 325 15.25 -8.09 -21.71
N GLN A 326 15.50 -6.77 -21.64
CA GLN A 326 16.50 -6.08 -22.45
C GLN A 326 17.75 -5.73 -21.63
N ASN A 327 18.83 -5.37 -22.32
CA ASN A 327 20.01 -4.80 -21.68
C ASN A 327 19.61 -3.60 -20.82
N ARG A 328 20.26 -3.40 -19.66
CA ARG A 328 20.07 -2.21 -18.83
C ARG A 328 21.40 -1.75 -18.28
N LEU A 329 21.64 -0.45 -18.31
CA LEU A 329 22.82 0.17 -17.71
C LEU A 329 22.40 0.99 -16.51
N VAL A 330 23.10 0.85 -15.39
CA VAL A 330 22.93 1.66 -14.19
C VAL A 330 24.17 2.51 -13.98
N GLU A 331 23.96 3.77 -13.67
CA GLU A 331 24.99 4.79 -13.52
C GLU A 331 24.81 5.52 -12.19
N TYR A 332 25.89 5.56 -11.40
CA TYR A 332 25.99 6.24 -10.12
C TYR A 332 26.71 7.58 -10.29
N HIS A 333 26.16 8.59 -9.63
CA HIS A 333 26.80 9.89 -9.41
C HIS A 333 26.70 10.29 -7.93
N PRO A 334 27.75 10.91 -7.36
CA PRO A 334 27.62 11.63 -6.11
C PRO A 334 26.77 12.89 -6.32
N SER A 335 25.96 13.24 -5.33
CA SER A 335 25.09 14.42 -5.33
C SER A 335 25.21 15.19 -4.01
N ASN A 336 24.68 16.41 -3.98
CA ASN A 336 24.65 17.24 -2.77
C ASN A 336 23.96 16.56 -1.57
N ASN A 337 22.99 15.66 -1.82
CA ASN A 337 22.22 14.97 -0.80
C ASN A 337 22.62 13.48 -0.62
N GLY A 338 23.66 13.02 -1.31
CA GLY A 338 24.12 11.63 -1.22
C GLY A 338 24.36 10.99 -2.59
N ALA A 339 23.53 10.02 -2.94
CA ALA A 339 23.62 9.26 -4.17
C ALA A 339 22.56 9.70 -5.18
N PHE A 340 22.93 9.62 -6.45
CA PHE A 340 22.05 9.71 -7.59
C PHE A 340 22.31 8.50 -8.49
N TRP A 341 21.26 7.80 -8.85
CA TRP A 341 21.29 6.63 -9.72
C TRP A 341 20.41 6.88 -10.92
N LEU A 342 20.95 6.61 -12.11
CA LEU A 342 20.25 6.70 -13.38
C LEU A 342 20.34 5.34 -14.08
N SER A 343 19.20 4.80 -14.52
CA SER A 343 19.20 3.74 -15.51
C SER A 343 19.03 4.28 -16.92
N TYR A 344 19.64 3.58 -17.86
CA TYR A 344 19.36 3.72 -19.28
C TYR A 344 18.68 2.45 -19.74
N ASP A 345 17.46 2.62 -20.26
CA ASP A 345 16.61 1.53 -20.72
C ASP A 345 16.51 1.56 -22.26
N PHE A 346 16.31 0.38 -22.86
CA PHE A 346 16.43 0.18 -24.30
C PHE A 346 15.27 -0.64 -24.86
N LEU A 347 14.75 -0.23 -26.02
CA LEU A 347 13.77 -1.01 -26.78
C LEU A 347 14.41 -2.20 -27.51
N LYS A 348 13.60 -3.22 -27.75
CA LYS A 348 14.00 -4.45 -28.45
C LYS A 348 14.48 -4.12 -29.88
N ASN A 349 15.63 -4.68 -30.26
CA ASN A 349 16.22 -4.59 -31.62
C ASN A 349 16.81 -3.23 -32.06
N SER A 350 17.11 -2.30 -31.16
CA SER A 350 17.92 -1.14 -31.56
C SER A 350 19.38 -1.61 -31.75
N GLY A 351 19.94 -1.50 -32.95
CA GLY A 351 21.35 -1.89 -33.20
C GLY A 351 22.37 -1.11 -32.35
N LYS A 352 21.90 -0.08 -31.63
CA LYS A 352 22.67 0.77 -30.71
C LYS A 352 22.41 0.51 -29.21
N SER A 353 21.67 -0.54 -28.85
CA SER A 353 21.44 -0.96 -27.44
C SER A 353 22.36 -2.08 -26.95
N ASN A 354 23.27 -2.59 -27.79
CA ASN A 354 24.19 -3.65 -27.41
C ASN A 354 25.33 -3.11 -26.53
N LEU A 355 25.14 -3.17 -25.20
CA LEU A 355 26.11 -2.66 -24.22
C LEU A 355 27.47 -3.37 -24.26
N ALA A 356 27.55 -4.61 -24.72
CA ALA A 356 28.84 -5.29 -24.88
C ALA A 356 29.71 -4.63 -25.98
N ARG A 357 29.07 -3.99 -26.97
CA ARG A 357 29.74 -3.27 -28.07
C ARG A 357 29.80 -1.77 -27.85
N LEU A 358 28.82 -1.22 -27.15
CA LEU A 358 28.59 0.22 -26.98
C LEU A 358 28.53 0.64 -25.50
N PRO A 359 29.55 0.39 -24.68
CA PRO A 359 29.51 0.68 -23.23
C PRO A 359 29.76 2.15 -22.85
N LEU A 360 30.16 3.00 -23.81
CA LEU A 360 30.64 4.37 -23.53
C LEU A 360 29.63 5.46 -23.92
N GLY A 361 28.34 5.11 -24.04
CA GLY A 361 27.28 6.09 -24.28
C GLY A 361 26.87 6.87 -23.02
N PRO A 362 25.80 7.67 -23.07
CA PRO A 362 25.01 7.93 -24.27
C PRO A 362 25.80 8.77 -25.30
N VAL A 363 25.33 8.81 -26.55
CA VAL A 363 25.93 9.63 -27.62
C VAL A 363 26.09 11.09 -27.15
N GLY A 364 27.24 11.69 -27.41
CA GLY A 364 27.56 13.07 -27.01
C GLY A 364 27.99 13.27 -25.55
N ALA A 365 27.98 12.24 -24.70
CA ALA A 365 28.40 12.37 -23.29
C ALA A 365 29.92 12.43 -23.11
N LEU A 366 30.66 11.73 -23.97
CA LEU A 366 32.12 11.70 -24.02
C LEU A 366 32.62 12.30 -25.34
N ASP A 367 33.95 12.39 -25.50
CA ASP A 367 34.59 12.84 -26.75
C ASP A 367 34.07 12.01 -27.94
N GLU A 368 33.29 12.65 -28.82
CA GLU A 368 32.59 11.96 -29.92
C GLU A 368 33.57 11.40 -30.97
N GLU A 369 34.71 12.08 -31.20
CA GLU A 369 35.72 11.62 -32.16
C GLU A 369 36.41 10.35 -31.66
N LYS A 370 36.61 10.24 -30.34
CA LYS A 370 37.29 9.09 -29.73
C LYS A 370 36.35 7.94 -29.36
N PHE A 371 35.19 8.26 -28.80
CA PHE A 371 34.31 7.28 -28.16
C PHE A 371 32.93 7.15 -28.81
N GLY A 372 32.58 8.00 -29.79
CA GLY A 372 31.25 7.99 -30.42
C GLY A 372 30.87 6.65 -31.07
N VAL A 373 31.85 5.92 -31.63
CA VAL A 373 31.65 4.57 -32.18
C VAL A 373 31.32 3.51 -31.12
N HIS A 374 31.55 3.82 -29.84
CA HIS A 374 31.26 3.00 -28.67
C HIS A 374 30.10 3.54 -27.83
N ALA A 375 29.35 4.52 -28.35
CA ALA A 375 28.24 5.16 -27.65
C ALA A 375 26.88 4.51 -27.98
N PHE A 376 26.08 4.27 -26.95
CA PHE A 376 24.71 3.76 -27.06
C PHE A 376 23.68 4.89 -27.22
N VAL A 377 22.49 4.52 -27.71
CA VAL A 377 21.29 5.36 -27.69
C VAL A 377 20.25 4.67 -26.83
N HIS A 378 19.63 5.40 -25.90
CA HIS A 378 18.64 4.87 -24.97
C HIS A 378 17.25 5.43 -25.28
N ASP A 379 16.21 4.77 -24.77
CA ASP A 379 14.81 5.09 -25.06
C ASP A 379 14.07 5.68 -23.86
N GLY A 380 14.67 5.61 -22.68
CA GLY A 380 14.17 6.20 -21.45
C GLY A 380 15.15 6.00 -20.30
N GLY A 381 14.73 6.35 -19.10
CA GLY A 381 15.50 6.08 -17.90
C GLY A 381 14.68 6.21 -16.63
N GLU A 382 15.14 5.53 -15.59
CA GLU A 382 14.60 5.63 -14.24
C GLU A 382 15.66 6.23 -13.33
N ILE A 383 15.24 7.15 -12.48
CA ILE A 383 16.11 7.91 -11.59
C ILE A 383 15.72 7.63 -10.15
N ILE A 384 16.73 7.35 -9.32
CA ILE A 384 16.62 7.32 -7.86
C ILE A 384 17.61 8.33 -7.31
N PHE A 385 17.13 9.27 -6.52
CA PHE A 385 17.98 10.29 -5.89
C PHE A 385 17.66 10.41 -4.41
N ASN A 386 18.64 10.81 -3.59
CA ASN A 386 18.37 11.05 -2.18
C ASN A 386 17.64 12.38 -1.96
N LEU A 387 16.52 12.31 -1.24
CA LEU A 387 15.82 13.47 -0.69
C LEU A 387 16.64 14.07 0.46
N PRO A 388 16.37 15.33 0.87
CA PRO A 388 17.08 15.97 1.98
C PRO A 388 17.04 15.17 3.29
N ASN A 389 15.96 14.43 3.56
CA ASN A 389 15.82 13.57 4.74
C ASN A 389 16.52 12.20 4.63
N GLY A 390 17.17 11.93 3.49
CA GLY A 390 17.91 10.70 3.24
C GLY A 390 17.06 9.51 2.77
N LEU A 391 15.75 9.66 2.61
CA LEU A 391 14.95 8.72 1.83
C LEU A 391 15.18 8.92 0.31
N ASN A 392 14.53 8.09 -0.50
CA ASN A 392 14.66 8.13 -1.95
C ASN A 392 13.49 8.89 -2.59
N GLY A 393 13.81 9.75 -3.55
CA GLY A 393 12.91 10.32 -4.53
C GLY A 393 13.08 9.62 -5.87
N TYR A 394 12.03 9.66 -6.69
CA TYR A 394 11.96 8.91 -7.95
C TYR A 394 11.52 9.81 -9.10
N MET A 395 12.13 9.60 -10.27
CA MET A 395 11.74 10.27 -11.51
C MET A 395 11.86 9.29 -12.67
N LEU A 396 10.87 9.27 -13.55
CA LEU A 396 10.91 8.55 -14.82
C LEU A 396 11.07 9.57 -15.95
N VAL A 397 11.86 9.23 -16.97
CA VAL A 397 12.07 10.11 -18.13
C VAL A 397 12.01 9.38 -19.45
N ASP A 398 11.57 10.10 -20.49
CA ASP A 398 11.69 9.66 -21.88
C ASP A 398 13.15 9.78 -22.40
N ALA A 399 13.40 9.34 -23.64
CA ALA A 399 14.70 9.44 -24.31
C ALA A 399 15.26 10.88 -24.42
N LYS A 400 14.42 11.91 -24.27
CA LYS A 400 14.82 13.32 -24.32
C LYS A 400 15.04 13.92 -22.93
N GLY A 401 14.84 13.13 -21.88
CA GLY A 401 14.94 13.59 -20.49
C GLY A 401 13.71 14.34 -20.00
N ASN A 402 12.57 14.28 -20.68
CA ASN A 402 11.32 14.84 -20.17
C ASN A 402 10.70 13.89 -19.15
N ARG A 403 10.18 14.43 -18.05
CA ARG A 403 9.47 13.67 -17.02
C ARG A 403 8.26 12.95 -17.61
N ILE A 404 8.05 11.70 -17.22
CA ILE A 404 6.85 10.92 -17.54
C ILE A 404 6.23 10.35 -16.26
N ASP A 405 4.92 10.12 -16.29
CA ASP A 405 4.19 9.57 -15.14
C ASP A 405 4.39 8.07 -14.98
N LYS A 406 4.56 7.37 -16.12
CA LYS A 406 4.61 5.92 -16.20
C LYS A 406 5.64 5.44 -17.22
N GLY A 407 6.37 4.38 -16.86
CA GLY A 407 7.27 3.66 -17.76
C GLY A 407 6.47 2.77 -18.74
N PRO A 408 6.81 2.76 -20.04
CA PRO A 408 6.12 1.92 -21.01
C PRO A 408 6.40 0.43 -20.77
N VAL A 409 5.34 -0.40 -20.81
CA VAL A 409 5.40 -1.85 -20.52
C VAL A 409 6.33 -2.64 -21.45
N ASP A 410 6.53 -2.15 -22.66
CA ASP A 410 7.47 -2.76 -23.63
C ASP A 410 8.93 -2.62 -23.20
N ILE A 411 9.21 -1.76 -22.20
CA ILE A 411 10.55 -1.49 -21.66
C ILE A 411 10.68 -2.09 -20.26
N VAL A 412 9.72 -1.85 -19.37
CA VAL A 412 9.76 -2.26 -17.96
C VAL A 412 8.37 -2.59 -17.40
N TRP A 413 8.27 -3.54 -16.45
CA TRP A 413 6.99 -3.91 -15.84
C TRP A 413 7.07 -4.21 -14.33
N ASP A 414 5.97 -3.92 -13.62
CA ASP A 414 5.75 -4.29 -12.22
C ASP A 414 4.99 -5.63 -12.13
N THR A 415 5.70 -6.70 -11.76
CA THR A 415 5.11 -8.06 -11.64
C THR A 415 4.07 -8.18 -10.54
N ASN A 416 4.12 -7.32 -9.53
CA ASN A 416 3.15 -7.27 -8.43
C ASN A 416 1.97 -6.35 -8.73
N THR A 417 2.00 -5.63 -9.86
CA THR A 417 0.94 -4.71 -10.29
C THR A 417 0.55 -3.71 -9.19
N THR A 418 1.54 -3.19 -8.46
CA THR A 418 1.37 -2.34 -7.27
C THR A 418 0.57 -1.07 -7.57
N GLY A 419 0.73 -0.55 -8.79
CA GLY A 419 -0.03 0.59 -9.28
C GLY A 419 -1.43 0.27 -9.80
N GLY A 420 -1.90 -0.98 -9.66
CA GLY A 420 -3.14 -1.49 -10.26
C GLY A 420 -2.99 -1.95 -11.71
N SER A 421 -1.79 -1.85 -12.29
CA SER A 421 -1.45 -2.26 -13.66
C SER A 421 0.01 -2.74 -13.72
N PRO A 422 0.44 -3.43 -14.79
CA PRO A 422 1.84 -3.83 -14.94
C PRO A 422 2.76 -2.65 -15.31
N GLU A 423 2.24 -1.46 -15.60
CA GLU A 423 3.04 -0.26 -15.83
C GLU A 423 3.80 0.15 -14.55
N ILE A 424 5.05 0.59 -14.69
CA ILE A 424 5.78 1.23 -13.58
C ILE A 424 5.28 2.66 -13.43
N ILE A 425 4.56 2.95 -12.35
CA ILE A 425 4.06 4.30 -12.04
C ILE A 425 5.07 5.01 -11.12
N ASN A 426 5.51 6.21 -11.50
CA ASN A 426 6.50 6.95 -10.72
C ASN A 426 6.03 7.17 -9.27
N GLY A 427 6.93 7.06 -8.30
CA GLY A 427 6.57 7.06 -6.89
C GLY A 427 6.17 5.66 -6.42
N ILE A 428 4.90 5.30 -6.51
CA ILE A 428 4.36 4.10 -5.86
C ILE A 428 5.02 2.78 -6.28
N SER A 429 5.22 2.54 -7.58
CA SER A 429 5.88 1.30 -8.05
C SER A 429 7.34 1.29 -7.61
N CYS A 430 8.01 2.45 -7.67
CA CYS A 430 9.39 2.60 -7.25
C CYS A 430 9.57 2.34 -5.75
N MET A 431 8.65 2.80 -4.89
CA MET A 431 8.67 2.54 -3.45
C MET A 431 8.55 1.05 -3.11
N ASN A 432 7.81 0.27 -3.91
CA ASN A 432 7.73 -1.18 -3.77
C ASN A 432 9.04 -1.87 -4.18
N CYS A 433 9.52 -1.59 -5.39
CA CYS A 433 10.75 -2.18 -5.93
C CYS A 433 11.95 -1.86 -5.03
N HIS A 434 12.03 -0.62 -4.56
CA HIS A 434 13.12 -0.10 -3.72
C HIS A 434 12.75 -0.08 -2.23
N LYS A 435 11.97 -1.06 -1.77
CA LYS A 435 11.52 -1.16 -0.37
C LYS A 435 12.64 -1.16 0.67
N HIS A 436 13.85 -1.57 0.28
CA HIS A 436 15.07 -1.58 1.11
C HIS A 436 16.18 -0.67 0.57
N GLY A 437 15.84 0.27 -0.32
CA GLY A 437 16.80 1.17 -0.97
C GLY A 437 17.23 0.66 -2.35
N THR A 438 18.45 0.99 -2.76
CA THR A 438 18.99 0.62 -4.07
C THR A 438 19.14 -0.91 -4.18
N ILE A 439 18.65 -1.49 -5.28
CA ILE A 439 18.69 -2.93 -5.52
C ILE A 439 20.11 -3.33 -5.96
N LYS A 440 20.62 -4.43 -5.40
CA LYS A 440 21.92 -4.98 -5.80
C LYS A 440 21.84 -5.61 -7.20
N PHE A 441 22.88 -5.41 -7.99
CA PHE A 441 23.02 -6.01 -9.31
C PHE A 441 24.46 -6.48 -9.53
N LYS A 442 24.65 -7.33 -10.52
CA LYS A 442 25.97 -7.78 -10.97
C LYS A 442 26.29 -7.09 -12.30
N ASP A 443 27.49 -6.54 -12.42
CA ASP A 443 27.98 -6.04 -13.70
C ASP A 443 28.46 -7.19 -14.59
N ASP A 444 27.94 -7.24 -15.81
CA ASP A 444 28.36 -8.17 -16.85
C ASP A 444 29.30 -7.50 -17.89
N ILE A 445 29.40 -6.17 -17.90
CA ILE A 445 30.06 -5.41 -18.97
C ILE A 445 31.58 -5.39 -18.81
N ARG A 446 32.11 -5.13 -17.61
CA ARG A 446 33.57 -4.99 -17.38
C ARG A 446 34.36 -6.17 -17.94
N ALA A 447 33.85 -7.39 -17.74
CA ALA A 447 34.51 -8.62 -18.19
C ALA A 447 34.16 -9.05 -19.61
N SER A 448 33.04 -8.57 -20.18
CA SER A 448 32.47 -9.08 -21.44
C SER A 448 32.51 -8.07 -22.59
N VAL A 449 33.25 -6.97 -22.44
CA VAL A 449 33.29 -5.89 -23.42
C VAL A 449 34.03 -6.32 -24.70
N ALA A 450 33.39 -6.11 -25.86
CA ALA A 450 33.95 -6.37 -27.19
C ALA A 450 34.59 -5.10 -27.81
N VAL A 451 35.31 -4.34 -26.99
CA VAL A 451 36.02 -3.12 -27.38
C VAL A 451 37.51 -3.41 -27.40
N PHE A 452 38.16 -3.18 -28.55
CA PHE A 452 39.59 -3.48 -28.76
C PHE A 452 40.46 -2.23 -28.89
N ASP A 453 39.85 -1.04 -28.99
CA ASP A 453 40.57 0.22 -28.95
C ASP A 453 41.16 0.42 -27.53
N PRO A 454 42.48 0.66 -27.40
CA PRO A 454 43.12 0.76 -26.08
C PRO A 454 42.60 1.92 -25.22
N ASP A 455 42.21 3.03 -25.83
CA ASP A 455 41.74 4.22 -25.10
C ASP A 455 40.33 3.98 -24.59
N ALA A 456 39.46 3.40 -25.42
CA ALA A 456 38.11 3.00 -25.05
C ALA A 456 38.12 1.88 -23.99
N GLN A 457 39.02 0.90 -24.08
CA GLN A 457 39.18 -0.13 -23.04
C GLN A 457 39.54 0.47 -21.68
N ARG A 458 40.50 1.40 -21.64
CA ARG A 458 40.86 2.10 -20.39
C ARG A 458 39.67 2.88 -19.84
N LYS A 459 38.91 3.55 -20.72
CA LYS A 459 37.73 4.31 -20.29
C LYS A 459 36.62 3.41 -19.73
N VAL A 460 36.41 2.22 -20.31
CA VAL A 460 35.51 1.20 -19.74
C VAL A 460 35.99 0.77 -18.36
N GLN A 461 37.27 0.46 -18.18
CA GLN A 461 37.79 0.06 -16.88
C GLN A 461 37.70 1.13 -15.80
N GLU A 462 37.74 2.40 -16.19
CA GLU A 462 37.58 3.57 -15.32
C GLU A 462 36.13 3.76 -14.84
N LEU A 463 35.17 3.59 -15.76
CA LEU A 463 33.74 3.80 -15.50
C LEU A 463 33.05 2.58 -14.88
N TYR A 464 33.45 1.37 -15.24
CA TYR A 464 32.87 0.12 -14.73
C TYR A 464 33.83 -0.47 -13.69
N PRO A 465 33.71 -0.14 -12.39
CA PRO A 465 34.71 -0.52 -11.41
C PRO A 465 34.71 -2.04 -11.13
N GLU A 466 35.70 -2.51 -10.38
CA GLU A 466 35.67 -3.86 -9.79
C GLU A 466 34.40 -4.05 -8.94
N SER A 467 33.87 -5.27 -8.88
CA SER A 467 32.59 -5.56 -8.22
C SER A 467 32.59 -5.12 -6.75
N THR A 468 33.71 -5.28 -6.04
CA THR A 468 33.86 -4.88 -4.63
C THR A 468 33.60 -3.40 -4.40
N VAL A 469 33.94 -2.53 -5.36
CA VAL A 469 33.70 -1.08 -5.25
C VAL A 469 32.21 -0.78 -5.46
N MET A 470 31.57 -1.39 -6.46
CA MET A 470 30.14 -1.20 -6.72
C MET A 470 29.29 -1.78 -5.58
N ASP A 471 29.64 -2.98 -5.09
CA ASP A 471 28.97 -3.64 -3.98
C ASP A 471 29.00 -2.78 -2.71
N GLN A 472 30.13 -2.12 -2.43
CA GLN A 472 30.24 -1.20 -1.29
C GLN A 472 29.35 0.03 -1.47
N LEU A 473 29.30 0.64 -2.66
CA LEU A 473 28.41 1.79 -2.93
C LEU A 473 26.94 1.43 -2.73
N LEU A 474 26.53 0.24 -3.21
CA LEU A 474 25.17 -0.26 -3.06
C LEU A 474 24.82 -0.58 -1.60
N GLU A 475 25.73 -1.21 -0.87
CA GLU A 475 25.56 -1.50 0.55
C GLU A 475 25.43 -0.21 1.38
N ASP A 476 26.33 0.76 1.17
CA ASP A 476 26.29 2.05 1.87
C ASP A 476 24.99 2.82 1.58
N ALA A 477 24.52 2.79 0.33
CA ALA A 477 23.25 3.41 -0.06
C ALA A 477 22.06 2.73 0.63
N GLY A 478 22.02 1.39 0.65
CA GLY A 478 20.98 0.62 1.33
C GLY A 478 20.95 0.87 2.84
N GLN A 479 22.12 0.89 3.50
CA GLN A 479 22.22 1.15 4.93
C GLN A 479 21.74 2.56 5.30
N ARG A 480 22.16 3.59 4.54
CA ARG A 480 21.70 4.97 4.76
C ARG A 480 20.18 5.08 4.64
N PHE A 481 19.60 4.46 3.61
CA PHE A 481 18.15 4.45 3.41
C PHE A 481 17.43 3.75 4.56
N LEU A 482 17.88 2.56 4.96
CA LEU A 482 17.25 1.77 6.04
C LEU A 482 17.29 2.49 7.39
N ILE A 483 18.33 3.25 7.70
CA ILE A 483 18.39 4.07 8.93
C ILE A 483 17.28 5.12 8.96
N GLN A 484 17.06 5.83 7.84
CA GLN A 484 16.01 6.86 7.79
C GLN A 484 14.61 6.26 7.70
N LEU A 485 14.47 5.14 6.98
CA LEU A 485 13.22 4.39 6.94
C LEU A 485 12.85 3.89 8.35
N ASP A 486 13.81 3.37 9.12
CA ASP A 486 13.55 2.90 10.49
C ASP A 486 13.07 4.02 11.41
N LYS A 487 13.61 5.24 11.27
CA LYS A 487 13.08 6.41 11.99
C LYS A 487 11.64 6.73 11.59
N ALA A 488 11.31 6.61 10.31
CA ALA A 488 9.99 6.96 9.82
C ALA A 488 8.91 5.95 10.24
N ILE A 489 9.22 4.65 10.20
CA ILE A 489 8.18 3.61 10.37
C ILE A 489 8.46 2.59 11.47
N GLY A 490 9.68 2.54 12.01
CA GLY A 490 10.08 1.56 13.01
C GLY A 490 9.24 1.64 14.27
N GLY A 491 8.85 2.84 14.70
CA GLY A 491 7.98 3.06 15.86
C GLY A 491 6.61 2.38 15.72
N PHE A 492 6.06 2.28 14.51
CA PHE A 492 4.79 1.60 14.25
C PHE A 492 4.97 0.08 14.05
N LEU A 493 6.07 -0.34 13.41
CA LEU A 493 6.28 -1.73 13.00
C LEU A 493 7.07 -2.59 13.99
N LYS A 494 7.86 -2.02 14.90
CA LYS A 494 8.65 -2.80 15.86
C LYS A 494 8.05 -2.70 17.26
N GLN A 495 6.90 -3.33 17.44
CA GLN A 495 6.16 -3.34 18.70
C GLN A 495 5.80 -4.77 19.11
N GLY A 496 5.59 -4.99 20.42
CA GLY A 496 5.18 -6.29 20.96
C GLY A 496 6.14 -7.41 20.58
N GLU A 497 5.62 -8.49 20.02
CA GLU A 497 6.40 -9.66 19.55
C GLU A 497 7.36 -9.32 18.39
N ASP A 498 7.12 -8.20 17.68
CA ASP A 498 7.93 -7.76 16.55
C ASP A 498 9.04 -6.75 16.94
N ALA A 499 9.23 -6.45 18.23
CA ALA A 499 10.14 -5.38 18.68
C ALA A 499 11.59 -5.56 18.18
N ASP A 500 12.09 -6.79 18.13
CA ASP A 500 13.44 -7.12 17.66
C ASP A 500 13.49 -7.52 16.17
N LYS A 501 12.34 -7.50 15.48
CA LYS A 501 12.25 -7.92 14.07
C LYS A 501 12.95 -6.91 13.18
N LYS A 502 13.82 -7.39 12.29
CA LYS A 502 14.50 -6.53 11.32
C LYS A 502 13.50 -5.88 10.39
N LEU A 503 13.69 -4.60 10.08
CA LEU A 503 12.80 -3.84 9.23
C LEU A 503 12.60 -4.48 7.85
N THR A 504 13.65 -5.11 7.32
CA THR A 504 13.64 -5.80 6.02
C THR A 504 12.79 -7.07 5.97
N LEU A 505 12.24 -7.50 7.11
CA LEU A 505 11.33 -8.63 7.23
C LEU A 505 9.86 -8.20 7.29
N PHE A 506 9.56 -6.91 7.31
CA PHE A 506 8.18 -6.46 7.19
C PHE A 506 7.79 -6.33 5.73
N GLN A 507 6.48 -6.41 5.47
CA GLN A 507 5.95 -6.00 4.18
C GLN A 507 6.22 -4.52 3.94
N GLU A 508 6.35 -4.15 2.66
CA GLU A 508 6.45 -2.74 2.27
C GLU A 508 5.09 -2.06 2.52
N PRO A 509 5.01 -1.06 3.43
CA PRO A 509 3.72 -0.55 3.88
C PRO A 509 2.90 0.17 2.81
N VAL A 510 3.52 0.98 1.94
CA VAL A 510 2.78 1.76 0.92
C VAL A 510 2.10 0.83 -0.09
N SER A 511 2.80 -0.20 -0.54
CA SER A 511 2.32 -1.22 -1.46
C SER A 511 1.25 -2.11 -0.85
N PHE A 512 1.38 -2.43 0.46
CA PHE A 512 0.32 -3.12 1.19
C PHE A 512 -0.96 -2.29 1.17
N VAL A 513 -0.90 -1.02 1.55
CA VAL A 513 -2.07 -0.12 1.53
C VAL A 513 -2.63 0.05 0.12
N ALA A 514 -1.78 0.18 -0.90
CA ALA A 514 -2.21 0.26 -2.29
C ALA A 514 -3.04 -0.95 -2.73
N ARG A 515 -2.53 -2.17 -2.47
CA ARG A 515 -3.25 -3.39 -2.80
C ARG A 515 -4.57 -3.49 -2.06
N ARG A 516 -4.59 -3.17 -0.75
CA ARG A 516 -5.79 -3.25 0.09
C ARG A 516 -6.82 -2.19 -0.28
N TYR A 517 -6.39 -1.01 -0.74
CA TYR A 517 -7.29 0.06 -1.18
C TYR A 517 -7.95 -0.26 -2.52
N ASP A 518 -7.20 -0.83 -3.47
CA ASP A 518 -7.66 -1.17 -4.82
C ASP A 518 -8.64 -2.37 -4.86
N THR A 519 -8.85 -3.06 -3.73
CA THR A 519 -9.86 -4.13 -3.64
C THR A 519 -11.28 -3.59 -3.82
N ASN A 520 -12.21 -4.47 -4.18
CA ASN A 520 -13.61 -4.07 -4.30
C ASN A 520 -14.17 -3.61 -2.95
N VAL A 521 -15.08 -2.63 -2.98
CA VAL A 521 -15.82 -2.18 -1.81
C VAL A 521 -16.98 -3.15 -1.59
N ASP A 522 -16.93 -3.88 -0.49
CA ASP A 522 -18.06 -4.70 0.00
C ASP A 522 -18.97 -3.87 0.93
N LEU A 523 -20.05 -4.49 1.40
CA LEU A 523 -21.01 -3.84 2.29
C LEU A 523 -20.37 -3.37 3.61
N GLU A 524 -19.45 -4.15 4.18
CA GLU A 524 -18.79 -3.82 5.45
C GLU A 524 -17.93 -2.57 5.27
N ALA A 525 -17.06 -2.56 4.26
CA ALA A 525 -16.23 -1.41 3.92
C ALA A 525 -17.09 -0.17 3.61
N ALA A 526 -18.12 -0.30 2.78
CA ALA A 526 -19.02 0.81 2.45
C ALA A 526 -19.71 1.37 3.71
N ALA A 527 -20.16 0.52 4.63
CA ALA A 527 -20.74 0.97 5.90
C ALA A 527 -19.75 1.78 6.73
N ARG A 528 -18.51 1.30 6.90
CA ARG A 528 -17.50 2.02 7.70
C ARG A 528 -17.09 3.33 7.08
N GLU A 529 -16.91 3.35 5.76
CA GLU A 529 -16.57 4.58 5.02
C GLU A 529 -17.70 5.62 5.08
N LEU A 530 -18.97 5.19 5.14
CA LEU A 530 -20.14 6.08 5.30
C LEU A 530 -20.47 6.41 6.77
N GLY A 531 -19.67 5.92 7.72
CA GLY A 531 -19.84 6.19 9.14
C GLY A 531 -20.96 5.40 9.83
N PHE A 532 -21.36 4.25 9.29
CA PHE A 532 -22.29 3.32 9.96
C PHE A 532 -21.56 2.38 10.92
N ALA A 533 -22.12 2.22 12.12
CA ALA A 533 -21.61 1.29 13.13
C ALA A 533 -21.94 -0.18 12.82
N ARG A 534 -22.89 -0.45 11.92
CA ARG A 534 -23.28 -1.80 11.51
C ARG A 534 -23.60 -1.85 10.02
N ALA A 535 -23.03 -2.82 9.30
CA ALA A 535 -23.32 -3.05 7.88
C ALA A 535 -24.81 -3.27 7.58
N GLU A 536 -25.55 -3.89 8.51
CA GLU A 536 -26.97 -4.15 8.35
C GLU A 536 -27.82 -2.86 8.29
N GLU A 537 -27.37 -1.79 8.96
CA GLU A 537 -28.04 -0.49 8.88
C GLU A 537 -27.93 0.09 7.47
N LEU A 538 -26.75 -0.02 6.84
CA LEU A 538 -26.57 0.37 5.44
C LEU A 538 -27.38 -0.52 4.50
N ARG A 539 -27.36 -1.85 4.70
CA ARG A 539 -28.11 -2.82 3.88
C ARG A 539 -29.58 -2.45 3.76
N SER A 540 -30.22 -2.12 4.89
CA SER A 540 -31.63 -1.75 4.93
C SER A 540 -31.96 -0.50 4.12
N ARG A 541 -31.00 0.44 3.97
CA ARG A 541 -31.18 1.71 3.27
C ARG A 541 -30.85 1.63 1.78
N LEU A 542 -29.95 0.74 1.37
CA LEU A 542 -29.52 0.54 -0.02
C LEU A 542 -30.64 0.08 -0.97
N GLN A 543 -31.82 -0.27 -0.44
CA GLN A 543 -33.02 -0.56 -1.25
C GLN A 543 -33.68 0.71 -1.82
N GLY A 544 -33.25 1.91 -1.42
CA GLY A 544 -33.75 3.18 -1.92
C GLY A 544 -33.54 3.36 -3.43
N ARG A 545 -34.56 3.89 -4.13
CA ARG A 545 -34.55 4.02 -5.60
C ARG A 545 -33.33 4.79 -6.12
N ARG A 546 -32.92 5.87 -5.44
CA ARG A 546 -31.78 6.69 -5.85
C ARG A 546 -30.46 5.94 -5.69
N LEU A 547 -30.22 5.27 -4.57
CA LEU A 547 -29.01 4.46 -4.32
C LEU A 547 -28.88 3.30 -5.32
N VAL A 548 -30.00 2.68 -5.70
CA VAL A 548 -30.03 1.67 -6.78
C VAL A 548 -29.68 2.29 -8.14
N GLN A 549 -30.19 3.50 -8.44
CA GLN A 549 -29.83 4.23 -9.66
C GLN A 549 -28.36 4.66 -9.70
N LEU A 550 -27.74 4.88 -8.54
CA LEU A 550 -26.29 5.07 -8.38
C LEU A 550 -25.49 3.76 -8.53
N GLY A 551 -26.12 2.64 -8.88
CA GLY A 551 -25.41 1.38 -9.10
C GLY A 551 -24.94 0.68 -7.82
N LEU A 552 -25.47 1.02 -6.65
CA LEU A 552 -25.04 0.45 -5.36
C LEU A 552 -25.76 -0.85 -4.97
N LYS A 553 -26.72 -1.30 -5.79
CA LYS A 553 -27.45 -2.56 -5.55
C LYS A 553 -26.54 -3.78 -5.34
N PRO A 554 -25.42 -3.96 -6.06
CA PRO A 554 -24.55 -5.12 -5.85
C PRO A 554 -24.07 -5.29 -4.41
N LEU A 555 -23.96 -4.21 -3.61
CA LEU A 555 -23.54 -4.28 -2.20
C LEU A 555 -24.49 -5.09 -1.29
N VAL A 556 -25.77 -5.26 -1.67
CA VAL A 556 -26.74 -6.02 -0.86
C VAL A 556 -26.89 -7.47 -1.30
N GLU A 557 -26.24 -7.88 -2.38
CA GLU A 557 -26.23 -9.28 -2.80
C GLU A 557 -25.26 -10.10 -1.92
N ASP A 558 -25.41 -11.42 -1.92
CA ASP A 558 -24.50 -12.31 -1.19
C ASP A 558 -23.10 -12.27 -1.82
N GLU A 559 -22.07 -12.12 -0.99
CA GLU A 559 -20.68 -11.81 -1.42
C GLU A 559 -20.54 -10.64 -2.42
N GLY A 560 -21.56 -9.75 -2.44
CA GLY A 560 -21.64 -8.64 -3.38
C GLY A 560 -20.64 -7.52 -3.08
N SER A 561 -20.10 -6.92 -4.14
CA SER A 561 -19.16 -5.81 -4.04
C SER A 561 -19.20 -4.90 -5.28
N ILE A 562 -18.66 -3.69 -5.16
CA ILE A 562 -18.48 -2.74 -6.28
C ILE A 562 -16.99 -2.39 -6.44
N LYS A 563 -16.59 -1.91 -7.62
CA LYS A 563 -15.20 -1.51 -7.86
C LYS A 563 -14.84 -0.26 -7.05
N ARG A 564 -13.66 -0.24 -6.42
CA ARG A 564 -13.12 0.97 -5.75
C ARG A 564 -13.09 2.18 -6.69
N SER A 565 -12.63 1.98 -7.92
CA SER A 565 -12.58 3.04 -8.93
C SER A 565 -13.95 3.63 -9.28
N PHE A 566 -15.02 2.85 -9.14
CA PHE A 566 -16.39 3.35 -9.30
C PHE A 566 -16.84 4.13 -8.07
N TRP A 567 -16.56 3.64 -6.86
CA TRP A 567 -16.88 4.33 -5.61
C TRP A 567 -16.23 5.72 -5.51
N ASP A 568 -15.00 5.83 -6.03
CA ASP A 568 -14.20 7.05 -6.01
C ASP A 568 -14.46 7.97 -7.23
N SER A 569 -15.20 7.49 -8.25
CA SER A 569 -15.33 8.21 -9.52
C SER A 569 -16.13 9.49 -9.38
N ARG A 570 -15.66 10.57 -10.04
CA ARG A 570 -16.32 11.89 -10.06
C ARG A 570 -16.94 12.18 -11.43
N GLU A 571 -18.01 11.47 -11.77
CA GLU A 571 -18.64 11.60 -13.10
C GLU A 571 -19.33 12.96 -13.32
N ALA A 572 -19.80 13.61 -12.25
CA ALA A 572 -20.56 14.87 -12.31
C ALA A 572 -19.99 15.97 -11.39
N GLY A 573 -18.69 15.93 -11.10
CA GLY A 573 -18.00 16.88 -10.21
C GLY A 573 -18.02 16.50 -8.71
N VAL A 574 -18.91 15.58 -8.31
CA VAL A 574 -18.92 14.91 -7.01
C VAL A 574 -18.71 13.41 -7.20
N SER A 575 -18.21 12.72 -6.17
CA SER A 575 -17.97 11.28 -6.23
C SER A 575 -19.23 10.44 -6.00
N ILE A 576 -19.23 9.18 -6.44
CA ILE A 576 -20.29 8.22 -6.10
C ILE A 576 -20.43 8.05 -4.58
N PHE A 577 -19.32 8.01 -3.83
CA PHE A 577 -19.33 8.07 -2.38
C PHE A 577 -20.11 9.28 -1.85
N GLN A 578 -19.80 10.48 -2.35
CA GLN A 578 -20.42 11.74 -1.91
C GLN A 578 -21.92 11.77 -2.22
N GLU A 579 -22.33 11.29 -3.41
CA GLU A 579 -23.75 11.16 -3.75
C GLU A 579 -24.47 10.16 -2.84
N ALA A 580 -23.85 9.02 -2.56
CA ALA A 580 -24.40 8.03 -1.64
C ALA A 580 -24.55 8.59 -0.22
N ALA A 581 -23.53 9.28 0.29
CA ALA A 581 -23.55 9.92 1.61
C ALA A 581 -24.65 10.97 1.71
N SER A 582 -24.84 11.78 0.67
CA SER A 582 -25.91 12.78 0.62
C SER A 582 -27.30 12.14 0.63
N GLU A 583 -27.51 11.10 -0.16
CA GLU A 583 -28.79 10.38 -0.19
C GLU A 583 -29.08 9.64 1.12
N LEU A 584 -28.04 9.19 1.82
CA LEU A 584 -28.13 8.52 3.12
C LEU A 584 -28.20 9.48 4.32
N ALA A 585 -28.23 10.79 4.07
CA ALA A 585 -28.19 11.85 5.07
C ALA A 585 -26.99 11.76 6.03
N ARG A 586 -25.82 11.38 5.49
CA ARG A 586 -24.53 11.34 6.21
C ARG A 586 -23.73 12.63 6.05
N GLY A 587 -23.96 13.38 4.98
CA GLY A 587 -23.28 14.66 4.73
C GLY A 587 -23.58 15.21 3.35
N THR A 588 -23.37 16.51 3.14
CA THR A 588 -23.40 17.12 1.81
C THR A 588 -22.01 17.15 1.21
N PRO A 589 -21.84 16.95 -0.12
CA PRO A 589 -20.54 17.01 -0.77
C PRO A 589 -19.85 18.36 -0.56
N VAL A 590 -18.56 18.33 -0.22
CA VAL A 590 -17.67 19.49 -0.35
C VAL A 590 -16.99 19.37 -1.73
N PRO A 591 -17.19 20.36 -2.63
CA PRO A 591 -16.76 20.28 -4.04
C PRO A 591 -15.24 20.15 -4.26
#